data_AF-A0AAP5QAH5-F1
#
_entry.id   AF-A0AAP5QAH5-F1
#
_cell.length_a   1.000
_cell.length_b   1.000
_cell.length_c   1.000
_cell.angle_alpha   90.00
_cell.angle_beta   90.00
_cell.angle_gamma   90.00
#
_symmetry.space_group_name_H-M   'P 1'
#
loop_
_entity.id
_entity.type
_entity.pdbx_description
1 polymer ?
#
loop_
_entity_poly.entity_id
_entity_poly.type
_entity_poly.pdbx_seq_one_letter_code
_entity_poly.pdbx_strand_id
1 'polypeptide(L)'
;MADPAAQPAAIPASPQGWGEDALSDFFRQAAHNGYASFVQPATRPWYEKLSAIDQTFLNAIGLMNATPAQFGEPLMLVNAHAAFRAAAELALQGRTCEAYPLLRRCLECALYAVHFHRKPELFDVWARRGEGERQRRAVRNAFRVNEMLDGVTALNNAIGARAKHLYEFAIDMGAHPNETGIFGRVELATRADGQRELRTRYLNPDPVALAATLKTAAQTGVCALECFWLIYRERFAIMGLQDSINALKAGL
;
A
#
# COMPACT_ATOMS: atom_id res chain seq x y z
N MET A 1 -16.67 20.52 -6.39
CA MET A 1 -17.99 19.96 -6.03
C MET A 1 -18.44 19.13 -7.22
N ALA A 2 -18.51 17.81 -7.07
CA ALA A 2 -19.11 16.95 -8.09
C ALA A 2 -20.64 17.13 -8.06
N ASP A 3 -21.26 17.10 -9.23
CA ASP A 3 -22.71 17.19 -9.39
C ASP A 3 -23.42 16.10 -8.55
N PRO A 4 -24.25 16.47 -7.56
CA PRO A 4 -24.91 15.51 -6.68
C PRO A 4 -26.06 14.71 -7.34
N ALA A 5 -26.32 14.90 -8.64
CA ALA A 5 -27.49 14.34 -9.32
C ALA A 5 -27.22 13.21 -10.33
N ALA A 6 -25.97 12.82 -10.58
CA ALA A 6 -25.71 11.65 -11.43
C ALA A 6 -25.95 10.37 -10.61
N GLN A 7 -27.17 9.81 -10.70
CA GLN A 7 -27.40 8.42 -10.28
C GLN A 7 -26.36 7.55 -10.99
N PRO A 8 -25.56 6.75 -10.26
CA PRO A 8 -24.64 5.84 -10.90
C PRO A 8 -25.45 4.94 -11.82
N ALA A 9 -25.06 4.86 -13.09
CA ALA A 9 -25.70 3.97 -14.05
C ALA A 9 -25.83 2.58 -13.40
N ALA A 10 -27.05 2.02 -13.43
CA ALA A 10 -27.29 0.71 -12.86
C ALA A 10 -26.26 -0.26 -13.42
N ILE A 11 -25.42 -0.82 -12.55
CA ILE A 11 -24.38 -1.75 -12.96
C ILE A 11 -25.12 -2.97 -13.52
N PRO A 12 -24.98 -3.29 -14.81
CA PRO A 12 -25.65 -4.46 -15.36
C PRO A 12 -25.17 -5.71 -14.61
N ALA A 13 -26.03 -6.73 -14.50
CA ALA A 13 -25.57 -8.07 -14.17
C ALA A 13 -24.39 -8.45 -15.10
N SER A 14 -23.49 -9.35 -14.64
CA SER A 14 -22.29 -9.72 -15.39
C SER A 14 -22.60 -9.89 -16.89
N PRO A 15 -21.91 -9.15 -17.78
CA PRO A 15 -22.27 -9.14 -19.20
C PRO A 15 -22.10 -10.53 -19.81
N GLN A 16 -22.87 -10.81 -20.86
CA GLN A 16 -22.73 -12.05 -21.62
C GLN A 16 -21.26 -12.25 -22.05
N GLY A 17 -20.70 -13.42 -21.80
CA GLY A 17 -19.29 -13.73 -22.07
C GLY A 17 -18.32 -13.45 -20.91
N TRP A 18 -18.75 -12.80 -19.82
CA TRP A 18 -17.87 -12.54 -18.67
C TRP A 18 -17.48 -13.84 -17.95
N GLY A 19 -16.18 -14.14 -17.92
CA GLY A 19 -15.62 -15.37 -17.36
C GLY A 19 -15.42 -16.49 -18.38
N GLU A 20 -15.72 -16.26 -19.66
CA GLU A 20 -15.47 -17.24 -20.73
C GLU A 20 -14.05 -17.14 -21.31
N ASP A 21 -13.38 -15.99 -21.17
CA ASP A 21 -11.98 -15.81 -21.52
C ASP A 21 -11.06 -15.79 -20.28
N ALA A 22 -9.78 -16.08 -20.48
CA ALA A 22 -8.82 -16.24 -19.39
C ALA A 22 -8.66 -14.97 -18.51
N LEU A 23 -8.80 -13.77 -19.08
CA LEU A 23 -8.62 -12.52 -18.34
C LEU A 23 -9.86 -12.21 -17.49
N SER A 24 -11.06 -12.30 -18.08
CA SER A 24 -12.30 -12.05 -17.33
C SER A 24 -12.56 -13.13 -16.28
N ASP A 25 -12.17 -14.38 -16.54
CA ASP A 25 -12.22 -15.45 -15.54
C ASP A 25 -11.27 -15.18 -14.37
N PHE A 26 -10.03 -14.76 -14.64
CA PHE A 26 -9.10 -14.34 -13.60
C PHE A 26 -9.67 -13.23 -12.72
N PHE A 27 -10.25 -12.18 -13.31
CA PHE A 27 -10.87 -11.10 -12.54
C PHE A 27 -12.06 -11.57 -11.70
N ARG A 28 -12.89 -12.46 -12.25
CA ARG A 28 -14.00 -13.08 -11.52
C ARG A 28 -13.49 -13.87 -10.31
N GLN A 29 -12.46 -14.69 -10.49
CA GLN A 29 -11.86 -15.47 -9.40
C GLN A 29 -11.20 -14.58 -8.33
N ALA A 30 -10.47 -13.55 -8.74
CA ALA A 30 -9.86 -12.59 -7.83
C ALA A 30 -10.93 -11.87 -6.99
N ALA A 31 -11.99 -11.37 -7.62
CA ALA A 31 -13.11 -10.74 -6.92
C ALA A 31 -13.79 -11.71 -5.94
N HIS A 32 -13.99 -12.96 -6.35
CA HIS A 32 -14.52 -14.00 -5.47
C HIS A 32 -13.64 -14.23 -4.23
N ASN A 33 -12.31 -14.26 -4.39
CA ASN A 33 -11.39 -14.34 -3.24
C ASN A 33 -11.52 -13.13 -2.30
N GLY A 34 -11.70 -11.92 -2.85
CA GLY A 34 -11.96 -10.72 -2.05
C GLY A 34 -13.22 -10.86 -1.18
N TYR A 35 -14.33 -11.36 -1.76
CA TYR A 35 -15.55 -11.66 -1.00
C TYR A 35 -15.36 -12.78 0.01
N ALA A 36 -14.65 -13.85 -0.36
CA ALA A 36 -14.34 -14.95 0.53
C ALA A 36 -13.54 -14.46 1.74
N SER A 37 -12.60 -13.53 1.56
CA SER A 37 -11.82 -12.94 2.65
C SER A 37 -12.64 -12.15 3.67
N PHE A 38 -13.81 -11.65 3.28
CA PHE A 38 -14.75 -10.97 4.18
C PHE A 38 -15.50 -11.94 5.09
N VAL A 39 -15.83 -13.14 4.59
CA VAL A 39 -16.71 -14.10 5.28
C VAL A 39 -15.97 -15.25 5.96
N GLN A 40 -14.81 -15.65 5.45
CA GLN A 40 -14.09 -16.82 5.94
C GLN A 40 -13.42 -16.55 7.30
N PRO A 41 -13.55 -17.46 8.30
CA PRO A 41 -12.98 -17.26 9.63
C PRO A 41 -11.46 -17.01 9.66
N ALA A 42 -10.71 -17.61 8.73
CA ALA A 42 -9.25 -17.49 8.68
C ALA A 42 -8.75 -16.12 8.20
N THR A 43 -9.54 -15.41 7.41
CA THR A 43 -9.16 -14.15 6.74
C THR A 43 -9.96 -12.95 7.23
N ARG A 44 -11.15 -13.17 7.78
CA ARG A 44 -12.01 -12.12 8.34
C ARG A 44 -11.31 -11.23 9.38
N PRO A 45 -10.52 -11.75 10.34
CA PRO A 45 -9.80 -10.88 11.28
C PRO A 45 -8.82 -9.92 10.58
N TRP A 46 -8.21 -10.35 9.48
CA TRP A 46 -7.35 -9.50 8.66
C TRP A 46 -8.16 -8.44 7.91
N TYR A 47 -9.31 -8.80 7.33
CA TYR A 47 -10.20 -7.83 6.71
C TYR A 47 -10.62 -6.73 7.71
N GLU A 48 -11.07 -7.12 8.91
CA GLU A 48 -11.47 -6.19 9.97
C GLU A 48 -10.32 -5.28 10.39
N LYS A 49 -9.10 -5.83 10.51
CA LYS A 49 -7.88 -5.04 10.79
C LYS A 49 -7.58 -4.03 9.68
N LEU A 50 -7.63 -4.44 8.41
CA LEU A 50 -7.38 -3.58 7.26
C LEU A 50 -8.45 -2.50 7.14
N SER A 51 -9.71 -2.82 7.41
CA SER A 51 -10.82 -1.86 7.45
C SER A 51 -10.65 -0.82 8.56
N ALA A 52 -10.19 -1.22 9.75
CA ALA A 52 -9.91 -0.28 10.83
C ALA A 52 -8.73 0.66 10.51
N ILE A 53 -7.70 0.16 9.82
CA ILE A 53 -6.60 0.99 9.30
C ILE A 53 -7.12 1.96 8.23
N ASP A 54 -7.96 1.50 7.31
CA ASP A 54 -8.60 2.32 6.28
C ASP A 54 -9.37 3.48 6.90
N GLN A 55 -10.18 3.20 7.91
CA GLN A 55 -10.94 4.22 8.62
C GLN A 55 -10.02 5.22 9.34
N THR A 56 -8.90 4.75 9.90
CA THR A 56 -7.92 5.63 10.56
C THR A 56 -7.24 6.57 9.55
N PHE A 57 -6.96 6.11 8.32
CA PHE A 57 -6.51 6.98 7.23
C PHE A 57 -7.57 8.01 6.86
N LEU A 58 -8.83 7.61 6.68
CA LEU A 58 -9.92 8.53 6.36
C LEU A 58 -10.08 9.61 7.44
N ASN A 59 -10.01 9.21 8.71
CA ASN A 59 -10.06 10.15 9.82
C ASN A 59 -8.87 11.11 9.76
N ALA A 60 -7.64 10.61 9.55
CA ALA A 60 -6.46 11.46 9.39
C ALA A 60 -6.60 12.45 8.23
N ILE A 61 -7.12 12.00 7.07
CA ILE A 61 -7.36 12.85 5.90
C ILE A 61 -8.38 13.94 6.23
N GLY A 62 -9.46 13.61 6.94
CA GLY A 62 -10.49 14.56 7.36
C GLY A 62 -9.98 15.68 8.28
N LEU A 63 -8.80 15.53 8.88
CA LEU A 63 -8.16 16.54 9.73
C LEU A 63 -7.18 17.45 8.98
N MET A 64 -6.86 17.13 7.72
CA MET A 64 -5.86 17.87 6.98
C MET A 64 -6.46 19.12 6.34
N ASN A 65 -5.87 20.27 6.67
CA ASN A 65 -6.08 21.51 5.93
C ASN A 65 -4.93 21.68 4.95
N ALA A 66 -5.22 21.51 3.66
CA ALA A 66 -4.27 21.78 2.60
C ALA A 66 -4.27 23.28 2.28
N THR A 67 -3.13 23.95 2.49
CA THR A 67 -2.89 25.30 1.99
C THR A 67 -1.85 25.25 0.88
N PRO A 68 -1.76 26.25 -0.01
CA PRO A 68 -0.70 26.29 -1.02
C PRO A 68 0.71 26.17 -0.43
N ALA A 69 0.92 26.69 0.78
CA ALA A 69 2.20 26.61 1.48
C ALA A 69 2.46 25.25 2.17
N GLN A 70 1.42 24.43 2.38
CA GLN A 70 1.48 23.16 3.11
C GLN A 70 0.68 22.08 2.36
N PHE A 71 0.99 21.91 1.08
CA PHE A 71 0.28 20.97 0.20
C PHE A 71 0.92 19.58 0.14
N GLY A 72 2.24 19.50 0.32
CA GLY A 72 3.00 18.26 0.13
C GLY A 72 2.61 17.13 1.06
N GLU A 73 2.53 17.39 2.37
CA GLU A 73 2.22 16.36 3.36
C GLU A 73 0.78 15.82 3.23
N PRO A 74 -0.28 16.67 3.11
CA PRO A 74 -1.65 16.17 2.88
C PRO A 74 -1.78 15.40 1.56
N LEU A 75 -1.12 15.87 0.49
CA LEU A 75 -1.10 15.17 -0.79
C LEU A 75 -0.54 13.75 -0.64
N MET A 76 0.58 13.62 0.10
CA MET A 76 1.20 12.34 0.34
C MET A 76 0.37 11.43 1.25
N LEU A 77 -0.38 11.97 2.20
CA LEU A 77 -1.33 11.20 3.01
C LEU A 77 -2.41 10.54 2.15
N VAL A 78 -3.04 11.30 1.25
CA VAL A 78 -4.06 10.76 0.33
C VAL A 78 -3.46 9.69 -0.59
N ASN A 79 -2.25 9.93 -1.11
CA ASN A 79 -1.58 8.95 -1.97
C ASN A 79 -1.15 7.67 -1.22
N ALA A 80 -0.72 7.81 0.04
CA ALA A 80 -0.40 6.66 0.90
C ALA A 80 -1.65 5.81 1.15
N HIS A 81 -2.79 6.46 1.43
CA HIS A 81 -4.08 5.79 1.63
C HIS A 81 -4.57 5.08 0.37
N ALA A 82 -4.49 5.73 -0.80
CA ALA A 82 -4.86 5.11 -2.06
C ALA A 82 -4.02 3.86 -2.36
N ALA A 83 -2.70 3.94 -2.15
CA ALA A 83 -1.80 2.80 -2.31
C ALA A 83 -2.10 1.68 -1.29
N PHE A 84 -2.42 2.02 -0.04
CA PHE A 84 -2.83 1.07 0.99
C PHE A 84 -4.10 0.31 0.57
N ARG A 85 -5.15 1.02 0.13
CA ARG A 85 -6.41 0.39 -0.32
C ARG A 85 -6.17 -0.59 -1.46
N ALA A 86 -5.42 -0.17 -2.48
CA ALA A 86 -5.12 -1.03 -3.60
C ALA A 86 -4.28 -2.25 -3.18
N ALA A 87 -3.29 -2.08 -2.29
CA ALA A 87 -2.52 -3.20 -1.77
C ALA A 87 -3.35 -4.17 -0.92
N ALA A 88 -4.23 -3.65 -0.05
CA ALA A 88 -5.13 -4.43 0.78
C ALA A 88 -6.12 -5.24 -0.08
N GLU A 89 -6.67 -4.63 -1.13
CA GLU A 89 -7.49 -5.32 -2.12
C GLU A 89 -6.72 -6.49 -2.75
N LEU A 90 -5.51 -6.24 -3.29
CA LEU A 90 -4.71 -7.30 -3.91
C LEU A 90 -4.40 -8.44 -2.92
N ALA A 91 -4.06 -8.11 -1.67
CA ALA A 91 -3.82 -9.11 -0.64
C ALA A 91 -5.07 -9.95 -0.35
N LEU A 92 -6.24 -9.33 -0.21
CA LEU A 92 -7.52 -10.02 0.02
C LEU A 92 -7.96 -10.88 -1.19
N GLN A 93 -7.54 -10.52 -2.39
CA GLN A 93 -7.77 -11.29 -3.62
C GLN A 93 -6.79 -12.49 -3.77
N GLY A 94 -5.78 -12.60 -2.91
CA GLY A 94 -4.72 -13.62 -3.01
C GLY A 94 -3.60 -13.26 -3.98
N ARG A 95 -3.50 -12.01 -4.43
CA ARG A 95 -2.45 -11.51 -5.34
C ARG A 95 -1.25 -11.05 -4.54
N THR A 96 -0.59 -12.01 -3.89
CA THR A 96 0.38 -11.76 -2.81
C THR A 96 1.59 -10.96 -3.29
N CYS A 97 2.21 -11.34 -4.40
CA CYS A 97 3.41 -10.68 -4.91
C CYS A 97 3.10 -9.27 -5.43
N GLU A 98 1.97 -9.09 -6.11
CA GLU A 98 1.55 -7.81 -6.68
C GLU A 98 1.14 -6.79 -5.61
N ALA A 99 0.79 -7.24 -4.41
CA ALA A 99 0.50 -6.34 -3.28
C ALA A 99 1.75 -5.58 -2.79
N TYR A 100 2.93 -6.22 -2.76
CA TYR A 100 4.15 -5.64 -2.19
C TYR A 100 4.65 -4.36 -2.88
N PRO A 101 4.62 -4.22 -4.23
CA PRO A 101 4.88 -2.93 -4.88
C PRO A 101 4.00 -1.79 -4.35
N LEU A 102 2.72 -2.06 -4.10
CA LEU A 102 1.77 -1.06 -3.61
C LEU A 102 1.95 -0.79 -2.11
N LEU A 103 2.32 -1.81 -1.32
CA LEU A 103 2.73 -1.62 0.08
C LEU A 103 3.96 -0.72 0.18
N ARG A 104 4.98 -0.97 -0.65
CA ARG A 104 6.14 -0.09 -0.72
C ARG A 104 5.75 1.32 -1.12
N ARG A 105 4.85 1.48 -2.11
CA ARG A 105 4.37 2.81 -2.51
C ARG A 105 3.63 3.53 -1.38
N CYS A 106 2.81 2.83 -0.60
CA CYS A 106 2.14 3.37 0.58
C CYS A 106 3.18 3.95 1.56
N LEU A 107 4.21 3.16 1.87
CA LEU A 107 5.29 3.58 2.75
C LEU A 107 6.09 4.75 2.17
N GLU A 108 6.46 4.69 0.88
CA GLU A 108 7.19 5.76 0.20
C GLU A 108 6.44 7.09 0.27
N CYS A 109 5.12 7.10 0.05
CA CYS A 109 4.33 8.32 0.22
C CYS A 109 4.46 8.88 1.65
N ALA A 110 4.40 8.04 2.68
CA ALA A 110 4.61 8.49 4.06
C ALA A 110 6.06 9.01 4.31
N LEU A 111 7.06 8.38 3.71
CA LEU A 111 8.46 8.84 3.76
C LEU A 111 8.65 10.20 3.08
N TYR A 112 8.03 10.40 1.91
CA TYR A 112 8.00 11.70 1.22
C TYR A 112 7.36 12.78 2.10
N ALA A 113 6.26 12.48 2.78
CA ALA A 113 5.60 13.42 3.68
C ALA A 113 6.54 13.87 4.81
N VAL A 114 7.22 12.92 5.47
CA VAL A 114 8.20 13.24 6.52
C VAL A 114 9.37 14.04 5.96
N HIS A 115 9.79 13.76 4.73
CA HIS A 115 10.87 14.50 4.07
C HIS A 115 10.48 15.94 3.76
N PHE A 116 9.27 16.17 3.24
CA PHE A 116 8.72 17.52 3.05
C PHE A 116 8.58 18.25 4.38
N HIS A 117 8.13 17.57 5.43
CA HIS A 117 7.99 18.18 6.75
C HIS A 117 9.32 18.71 7.29
N ARG A 118 10.38 17.91 7.16
CA ARG A 118 11.72 18.28 7.64
C ARG A 118 12.40 19.31 6.75
N LYS A 119 12.05 19.36 5.47
CA LYS A 119 12.65 20.19 4.43
C LYS A 119 11.58 20.73 3.48
N PRO A 120 10.79 21.74 3.91
CA PRO A 120 9.64 22.23 3.15
C PRO A 120 9.97 22.68 1.72
N GLU A 121 11.18 23.21 1.50
CA GLU A 121 11.69 23.64 0.19
C GLU A 121 11.79 22.50 -0.83
N LEU A 122 11.86 21.24 -0.38
CA LEU A 122 11.94 20.10 -1.29
C LEU A 122 10.63 19.82 -2.01
N PHE A 123 9.50 20.33 -1.51
CA PHE A 123 8.24 20.21 -2.23
C PHE A 123 8.31 20.88 -3.61
N ASP A 124 8.90 22.08 -3.69
CA ASP A 124 9.09 22.77 -4.97
C ASP A 124 10.05 22.02 -5.89
N VAL A 125 11.13 21.46 -5.35
CA VAL A 125 12.06 20.61 -6.11
C VAL A 125 11.31 19.42 -6.73
N TRP A 126 10.45 18.77 -5.95
CA TRP A 126 9.64 17.64 -6.40
C TRP A 126 8.61 18.05 -7.46
N ALA A 127 7.87 19.14 -7.24
CA ALA A 127 6.82 19.62 -8.13
C ALA A 127 7.36 19.97 -9.52
N ARG A 128 8.61 20.46 -9.58
CA ARG A 128 9.28 20.89 -10.82
C ARG A 128 9.98 19.76 -11.58
N ARG A 129 9.83 18.50 -11.17
CA ARG A 129 10.50 17.33 -11.79
C ARG A 129 10.35 17.28 -13.32
N GLY A 130 9.20 17.72 -13.84
CA GLY A 130 8.86 17.66 -15.26
C GLY A 130 9.53 18.72 -16.15
N GLU A 131 10.16 19.74 -15.58
CA GLU A 131 10.62 20.93 -16.32
C GLU A 131 11.91 20.73 -17.13
N GLY A 132 12.62 19.61 -16.95
CA GLY A 132 13.85 19.31 -17.71
C GLY A 132 14.84 18.41 -16.97
N GLU A 133 15.95 18.07 -17.64
CA GLU A 133 16.95 17.14 -17.10
C GLU A 133 17.65 17.67 -15.84
N ARG A 134 17.82 18.99 -15.71
CA ARG A 134 18.36 19.60 -14.48
C ARG A 134 17.46 19.32 -13.28
N GLN A 135 16.15 19.53 -13.42
CA GLN A 135 15.16 19.32 -12.38
C GLN A 135 14.97 17.83 -12.08
N ARG A 136 14.97 16.97 -13.10
CA ARG A 136 14.98 15.50 -12.90
C ARG A 136 16.19 15.06 -12.07
N ARG A 137 17.37 15.61 -12.33
CA ARG A 137 18.59 15.34 -11.54
C ARG A 137 18.48 15.88 -10.12
N ALA A 138 17.94 17.09 -9.95
CA ALA A 138 17.72 17.67 -8.62
C ALA A 138 16.82 16.78 -7.76
N VAL A 139 15.70 16.28 -8.33
CA VAL A 139 14.82 15.33 -7.64
C VAL A 139 15.54 14.02 -7.31
N ARG A 140 16.26 13.41 -8.26
CA ARG A 140 17.01 12.17 -7.98
C ARG A 140 18.02 12.33 -6.84
N ASN A 141 18.64 13.50 -6.72
CA ASN A 141 19.61 13.77 -5.67
C ASN A 141 18.93 14.05 -4.32
N ALA A 142 17.82 14.77 -4.31
CA ALA A 142 17.13 15.19 -3.09
C ALA A 142 16.24 14.10 -2.46
N PHE A 143 15.80 13.11 -3.24
CA PHE A 143 14.84 12.08 -2.82
C PHE A 143 15.44 10.68 -2.86
N ARG A 144 16.57 10.51 -2.17
CA ARG A 144 17.18 9.19 -1.97
C ARG A 144 16.45 8.47 -0.83
N VAL A 145 16.07 7.21 -1.02
CA VAL A 145 15.28 6.47 -0.03
C VAL A 145 15.96 6.42 1.33
N ASN A 146 17.28 6.17 1.37
CA ASN A 146 18.03 6.14 2.63
C ASN A 146 17.92 7.46 3.39
N GLU A 147 17.99 8.61 2.70
CA GLU A 147 17.85 9.92 3.35
C GLU A 147 16.45 10.14 3.93
N MET A 148 15.41 9.62 3.24
CA MET A 148 14.03 9.71 3.73
C MET A 148 13.81 8.79 4.95
N LEU A 149 14.34 7.56 4.91
CA LEU A 149 14.30 6.62 6.04
C LEU A 149 15.07 7.12 7.25
N ASP A 150 16.26 7.70 7.04
CA ASP A 150 17.04 8.36 8.08
C ASP A 150 16.27 9.55 8.66
N GLY A 151 15.45 10.22 7.86
CA GLY A 151 14.58 11.29 8.33
C GLY A 151 13.50 10.84 9.30
N VAL A 152 12.88 9.69 9.06
CA VAL A 152 11.95 9.08 10.03
C VAL A 152 12.71 8.68 11.29
N THR A 153 13.87 8.05 11.14
CA THR A 153 14.72 7.59 12.26
C THR A 153 15.14 8.76 13.16
N ALA A 154 15.47 9.91 12.58
CA ALA A 154 15.82 11.13 13.30
C ALA A 154 14.65 11.69 14.14
N LEU A 155 13.40 11.50 13.70
CA LEU A 155 12.22 11.91 14.46
C LEU A 155 11.80 10.88 15.51
N ASN A 156 11.95 9.58 15.18
CA ASN A 156 11.67 8.47 16.08
C ASN A 156 12.38 7.19 15.58
N ASN A 157 13.34 6.71 16.36
CA ASN A 157 14.16 5.55 16.00
C ASN A 157 13.32 4.26 15.82
N ALA A 158 12.32 4.02 16.67
CA ALA A 158 11.52 2.80 16.62
C ALA A 158 10.61 2.76 15.37
N ILE A 159 10.02 3.90 14.99
CA ILE A 159 9.22 4.01 13.76
C ILE A 159 10.14 3.90 12.54
N GLY A 160 11.31 4.56 12.56
CA GLY A 160 12.31 4.47 11.48
C GLY A 160 12.79 3.04 11.23
N ALA A 161 13.04 2.27 12.30
CA ALA A 161 13.43 0.87 12.20
C ALA A 161 12.34 0.00 11.55
N ARG A 162 11.06 0.20 11.93
CA ARG A 162 9.92 -0.49 11.29
C ARG A 162 9.77 -0.12 9.83
N ALA A 163 9.85 1.18 9.50
CA ALA A 163 9.77 1.65 8.13
C ALA A 163 10.88 1.03 7.27
N LYS A 164 12.13 1.04 7.75
CA LYS A 164 13.26 0.43 7.03
C LYS A 164 13.05 -1.07 6.83
N HIS A 165 12.63 -1.80 7.85
CA HIS A 165 12.34 -3.22 7.75
C HIS A 165 11.25 -3.52 6.71
N LEU A 166 10.12 -2.84 6.78
CA LEU A 166 9.00 -3.04 5.86
C LEU A 166 9.35 -2.64 4.42
N TYR A 167 10.20 -1.63 4.24
CA TYR A 167 10.68 -1.22 2.92
C TYR A 167 11.50 -2.30 2.23
N GLU A 168 12.52 -2.82 2.92
CA GLU A 168 13.38 -3.89 2.41
C GLU A 168 12.60 -5.19 2.24
N PHE A 169 11.76 -5.53 3.22
CA PHE A 169 10.91 -6.71 3.13
C PHE A 169 9.96 -6.67 1.93
N ALA A 170 9.40 -5.51 1.58
CA ALA A 170 8.60 -5.39 0.38
C ALA A 170 9.41 -5.62 -0.90
N ILE A 171 10.68 -5.20 -0.94
CA ILE A 171 11.60 -5.53 -2.03
C ILE A 171 11.72 -7.04 -2.15
N ASP A 172 12.14 -7.70 -1.07
CA ASP A 172 12.35 -9.15 -1.00
C ASP A 172 11.13 -9.95 -1.47
N MET A 173 9.93 -9.50 -1.13
CA MET A 173 8.68 -10.19 -1.44
C MET A 173 8.07 -9.87 -2.82
N GLY A 174 8.75 -9.10 -3.65
CA GLY A 174 8.39 -8.91 -5.06
C GLY A 174 8.04 -7.48 -5.47
N ALA A 175 8.35 -6.46 -4.65
CA ALA A 175 8.30 -5.07 -5.12
C ALA A 175 9.34 -4.77 -6.21
N HIS A 176 10.37 -5.62 -6.34
CA HIS A 176 11.32 -5.64 -7.46
C HIS A 176 11.39 -7.05 -8.08
N PRO A 177 11.81 -7.16 -9.35
CA PRO A 177 12.21 -8.44 -9.93
C PRO A 177 13.43 -8.99 -9.18
N ASN A 178 13.20 -9.90 -8.24
CA ASN A 178 14.23 -10.62 -7.50
C ASN A 178 13.89 -12.11 -7.42
N GLU A 179 14.85 -12.91 -6.93
CA GLU A 179 14.68 -14.36 -6.86
C GLU A 179 13.43 -14.74 -6.07
N THR A 180 13.32 -14.30 -4.82
CA THR A 180 12.23 -14.68 -3.90
C THR A 180 10.86 -14.33 -4.47
N GLY A 181 10.66 -13.10 -4.97
CA GLY A 181 9.39 -12.66 -5.53
C GLY A 181 9.05 -13.31 -6.87
N ILE A 182 10.04 -13.69 -7.68
CA ILE A 182 9.80 -14.36 -8.98
C ILE A 182 9.60 -15.86 -8.78
N PHE A 183 10.52 -16.55 -8.12
CA PHE A 183 10.49 -18.00 -7.99
C PHE A 183 9.49 -18.48 -6.94
N GLY A 184 9.13 -17.66 -5.94
CA GLY A 184 8.12 -18.00 -4.93
C GLY A 184 6.71 -18.24 -5.49
N ARG A 185 6.46 -17.90 -6.76
CA ARG A 185 5.18 -18.11 -7.46
C ARG A 185 5.30 -18.99 -8.71
N VAL A 186 6.49 -19.52 -8.98
CA VAL A 186 6.77 -20.31 -10.19
C VAL A 186 6.95 -21.77 -9.83
N GLU A 187 6.34 -22.64 -10.63
CA GLU A 187 6.45 -24.09 -10.51
C GLU A 187 6.89 -24.67 -11.85
N LEU A 188 7.95 -25.50 -11.83
CA LEU A 188 8.42 -26.23 -13.00
C LEU A 188 7.78 -27.62 -12.99
N ALA A 189 6.71 -27.79 -13.77
CA ALA A 189 6.00 -29.05 -13.89
C ALA A 189 6.57 -29.89 -15.04
N THR A 190 6.50 -31.22 -14.92
CA THR A 190 6.75 -32.13 -16.04
C THR A 190 5.41 -32.54 -16.64
N ARG A 191 5.26 -32.28 -17.95
CA ARG A 191 4.09 -32.69 -18.72
C ARG A 191 4.14 -34.19 -19.01
N ALA A 192 3.00 -34.77 -19.38
CA ALA A 192 2.89 -36.20 -19.70
C ALA A 192 3.77 -36.65 -20.87
N ASP A 193 4.16 -35.72 -21.76
CA ASP A 193 5.06 -35.94 -22.89
C ASP A 193 6.56 -35.80 -22.52
N GLY A 194 6.87 -35.62 -21.23
CA GLY A 194 8.23 -35.43 -20.72
C GLY A 194 8.79 -34.00 -20.86
N GLN A 195 8.04 -33.07 -21.47
CA GLN A 195 8.46 -31.67 -21.58
C GLN A 195 8.30 -30.95 -20.25
N ARG A 196 9.13 -29.92 -20.03
CA ARG A 196 9.04 -29.04 -18.86
C ARG A 196 8.10 -27.87 -19.15
N GLU A 197 7.20 -27.58 -18.22
CA GLU A 197 6.24 -26.49 -18.27
C GLU A 197 6.47 -25.54 -17.10
N LEU A 198 6.54 -24.24 -17.39
CA LEU A 198 6.59 -23.20 -16.37
C LEU A 198 5.17 -22.77 -16.02
N ARG A 199 4.77 -22.95 -14.76
CA ARG A 199 3.47 -22.51 -14.24
C ARG A 199 3.67 -21.36 -13.28
N THR A 200 2.83 -20.33 -13.37
CA THR A 200 2.87 -19.16 -12.49
C THR A 200 1.57 -19.05 -11.71
N ARG A 201 1.67 -18.88 -10.39
CA ARG A 201 0.52 -18.65 -9.50
C ARG A 201 0.23 -17.16 -9.44
N TYR A 202 -0.81 -16.71 -10.13
CA TYR A 202 -1.29 -15.32 -10.07
C TYR A 202 -2.22 -15.06 -8.88
N LEU A 203 -2.97 -16.09 -8.47
CA LEU A 203 -3.73 -16.13 -7.22
C LEU A 203 -3.08 -17.19 -6.34
N ASN A 204 -2.59 -16.81 -5.17
CA ASN A 204 -1.84 -17.69 -4.29
C ASN A 204 -2.80 -18.41 -3.33
N PRO A 205 -2.95 -19.75 -3.44
CA PRO A 205 -3.84 -20.51 -2.57
C PRO A 205 -3.19 -20.86 -1.21
N ASP A 206 -1.89 -20.58 -1.03
CA ASP A 206 -1.18 -20.91 0.20
C ASP A 206 -1.66 -20.04 1.37
N PRO A 207 -2.28 -20.61 2.41
CA PRO A 207 -2.79 -19.85 3.55
C PRO A 207 -1.67 -19.13 4.33
N VAL A 208 -0.45 -19.66 4.33
CA VAL A 208 0.69 -19.03 5.03
C VAL A 208 1.14 -17.78 4.28
N ALA A 209 1.35 -17.88 2.98
CA ALA A 209 1.70 -16.73 2.14
C ALA A 209 0.61 -15.64 2.19
N LEU A 210 -0.66 -16.04 2.10
CA LEU A 210 -1.79 -15.12 2.21
C LEU A 210 -1.81 -14.39 3.55
N ALA A 211 -1.71 -15.11 4.67
CA ALA A 211 -1.67 -14.53 6.01
C ALA A 211 -0.47 -13.59 6.19
N ALA A 212 0.71 -13.96 5.67
CA ALA A 212 1.90 -13.12 5.72
C ALA A 212 1.71 -11.81 4.93
N THR A 213 1.12 -11.86 3.73
CA THR A 213 0.84 -10.65 2.94
C THR A 213 -0.20 -9.77 3.63
N LEU A 214 -1.29 -10.32 4.15
CA LEU A 214 -2.31 -9.58 4.89
C LEU A 214 -1.73 -8.90 6.15
N LYS A 215 -0.88 -9.64 6.88
CA LYS A 215 -0.14 -9.11 8.03
C LYS A 215 0.77 -7.95 7.64
N THR A 216 1.54 -8.12 6.57
CA THR A 216 2.44 -7.08 6.07
C THR A 216 1.63 -5.85 5.66
N ALA A 217 0.50 -6.03 4.98
CA ALA A 217 -0.36 -4.93 4.59
C ALA A 217 -0.84 -4.11 5.80
N ALA A 218 -1.24 -4.80 6.89
CA ALA A 218 -1.60 -4.14 8.13
C ALA A 218 -0.41 -3.40 8.78
N GLN A 219 0.75 -4.04 8.86
CA GLN A 219 1.98 -3.44 9.41
C GLN A 219 2.40 -2.19 8.61
N THR A 220 2.36 -2.24 7.28
CA THR A 220 2.68 -1.11 6.41
C THR A 220 1.70 0.05 6.60
N GLY A 221 0.39 -0.23 6.61
CA GLY A 221 -0.62 0.81 6.84
C GLY A 221 -0.46 1.51 8.18
N VAL A 222 -0.23 0.74 9.26
CA VAL A 222 0.05 1.28 10.60
C VAL A 222 1.36 2.09 10.61
N CYS A 223 2.44 1.57 10.02
CA CYS A 223 3.71 2.28 9.96
C CYS A 223 3.60 3.61 9.18
N ALA A 224 2.84 3.63 8.09
CA ALA A 224 2.57 4.86 7.35
C ALA A 224 1.79 5.87 8.21
N LEU A 225 0.75 5.44 8.93
CA LEU A 225 0.02 6.30 9.88
C LEU A 225 0.92 6.82 11.00
N GLU A 226 1.83 6.00 11.53
CA GLU A 226 2.85 6.43 12.51
C GLU A 226 3.76 7.53 11.95
N CYS A 227 4.17 7.44 10.67
CA CYS A 227 4.92 8.50 10.01
C CYS A 227 4.14 9.82 9.93
N PHE A 228 2.83 9.78 9.62
CA PHE A 228 2.00 10.98 9.63
C PHE A 228 1.75 11.53 11.05
N TRP A 229 1.66 10.65 12.05
CA TRP A 229 1.62 11.07 13.44
C TRP A 229 2.87 11.87 13.84
N LEU A 230 4.06 11.51 13.32
CA LEU A 230 5.28 12.27 13.59
C LEU A 230 5.22 13.72 13.08
N ILE A 231 4.44 13.97 12.04
CA ILE A 231 4.23 15.29 11.42
C ILE A 231 3.16 16.08 12.18
N TYR A 232 2.06 15.42 12.55
CA TYR A 232 0.84 16.05 13.07
C TYR A 232 0.53 15.69 14.52
N ARG A 233 1.55 15.55 15.38
CA ARG A 233 1.44 15.03 16.75
C ARG A 233 0.28 15.62 17.55
N GLU A 234 0.20 16.94 17.64
CA GLU A 234 -0.82 17.64 18.42
C GLU A 234 -2.24 17.36 17.90
N ARG A 235 -2.45 17.44 16.58
CA ARG A 235 -3.75 17.18 15.96
C ARG A 235 -4.18 15.73 16.15
N PHE A 236 -3.25 14.79 15.98
CA PHE A 236 -3.54 13.36 16.16
C PHE A 236 -3.83 13.02 17.63
N ALA A 237 -3.20 13.72 18.58
CA ALA A 237 -3.49 13.56 20.00
C ALA A 237 -4.87 14.11 20.36
N ILE A 238 -5.21 15.34 19.96
CA ILE A 238 -6.52 15.97 20.21
C ILE A 238 -7.67 15.11 19.67
N MET A 239 -7.46 14.46 18.53
CA MET A 239 -8.48 13.67 17.84
C MET A 239 -8.48 12.19 18.22
N GLY A 240 -7.64 11.76 19.18
CA GLY A 240 -7.56 10.35 19.59
C GLY A 240 -7.02 9.38 18.53
N LEU A 241 -6.40 9.89 17.46
CA LEU A 241 -5.81 9.05 16.41
C LEU A 241 -4.57 8.31 16.88
N GLN A 242 -3.81 8.89 17.81
CA GLN A 242 -2.66 8.21 18.39
C GLN A 242 -3.08 6.91 19.12
N ASP A 243 -4.17 6.96 19.88
CA ASP A 243 -4.70 5.79 20.57
C ASP A 243 -5.25 4.76 19.60
N SER A 244 -5.91 5.22 18.53
CA SER A 244 -6.36 4.36 17.43
C SER A 244 -5.20 3.63 16.76
N ILE A 245 -4.10 4.34 16.43
CA ILE A 245 -2.88 3.74 15.88
C ILE A 245 -2.26 2.73 16.85
N ASN A 246 -2.19 3.06 18.14
CA ASN A 246 -1.66 2.15 19.16
C ASN A 246 -2.48 0.86 19.29
N ALA A 247 -3.82 0.96 19.27
CA ALA A 247 -4.71 -0.19 19.31
C ALA A 247 -4.54 -1.09 18.07
N LEU A 248 -4.30 -0.51 16.89
CA LEU A 248 -4.11 -1.26 15.65
C LEU A 248 -2.87 -2.15 15.68
N LYS A 249 -1.82 -1.76 16.42
CA LYS A 249 -0.56 -2.52 16.57
C LYS A 249 -0.72 -3.85 17.29
N ALA A 250 -1.78 -4.01 18.09
CA ALA A 250 -2.02 -5.27 18.78
C ALA A 250 -2.15 -6.43 17.78
N GLY A 251 -1.28 -7.44 17.92
CA GLY A 251 -1.22 -8.62 17.07
C GLY A 251 -0.37 -8.50 15.80
N LEU A 252 0.33 -7.38 15.60
CA LEU A 252 1.20 -7.14 14.44
C LEU A 252 2.68 -7.38 14.75
#